data_AF-A0A0M0EDV0-F1
#
_entry.id   AF-A0A0M0EDV0-F1
#
_cell.length_a   1.000
_cell.length_b   1.000
_cell.length_c   1.000
_cell.angle_alpha   90.00
_cell.angle_beta   90.00
_cell.angle_gamma   90.00
#
_symmetry.space_group_name_H-M   'P 1'
#
loop_
_entity.id
_entity.type
_entity.pdbx_description
1 polymer ?
#
loop_
_entity_poly.entity_id
_entity_poly.type
_entity_poly.pdbx_seq_one_letter_code
_entity_poly.pdbx_strand_id
1 'polypeptide(L)'
;MPRPAPKAPVRPPCQLSLFPETAALVRVDPAANCWRFYHLSLQPDLFGGTALVRQWGRIGTAGRQVCELHHDAGQARDALARQLRAKRRRGYRDRTAG
;
A
#
# COMPACT_ATOMS: atom_id res chain seq x y z
N MET A 1 2.99 15.55 43.96
CA MET A 1 2.02 14.66 43.25
C MET A 1 2.48 14.51 41.81
N PRO A 2 2.90 13.33 41.32
CA PRO A 2 3.21 13.15 39.90
C PRO A 2 1.92 13.10 39.08
N ARG A 3 1.89 13.83 37.96
CA ARG A 3 0.77 13.88 37.02
C ARG A 3 0.70 12.54 36.25
N PRO A 4 -0.48 11.90 36.10
CA PRO A 4 -0.57 10.68 35.31
C PRO A 4 -0.24 10.99 33.84
N ALA A 5 0.57 10.14 33.23
CA ALA A 5 0.91 10.23 31.81
C ALA A 5 -0.36 10.08 30.94
N PRO A 6 -0.46 10.78 29.81
CA PRO A 6 -1.57 10.57 28.87
C PRO A 6 -1.54 9.13 28.37
N LYS A 7 -2.68 8.44 28.43
CA LYS A 7 -2.84 7.12 27.83
C LYS A 7 -2.52 7.24 26.34
N ALA A 8 -1.54 6.47 25.86
CA ALA A 8 -1.24 6.36 24.44
C ALA A 8 -2.53 6.09 23.66
N PRO A 9 -2.71 6.65 22.45
CA PRO A 9 -3.87 6.35 21.64
C PRO A 9 -3.91 4.84 21.43
N VAL A 10 -4.97 4.22 21.96
CA VAL A 10 -5.24 2.80 21.79
C VAL A 10 -5.39 2.60 20.29
N ARG A 11 -4.40 1.97 19.65
CA ARG A 11 -4.55 1.49 18.27
C ARG A 11 -5.81 0.62 18.29
N PRO A 12 -6.88 0.94 17.53
CA PRO A 12 -8.01 0.03 17.47
C PRO A 12 -7.47 -1.33 17.04
N PRO A 13 -7.95 -2.45 17.63
CA PRO A 13 -7.54 -3.77 17.21
C PRO A 13 -7.71 -3.83 15.70
N CYS A 14 -6.62 -4.11 14.98
CA CYS A 14 -6.62 -4.26 13.54
C CYS A 14 -7.63 -5.35 13.21
N GLN A 15 -8.86 -4.92 12.91
CA GLN A 15 -9.92 -5.74 12.40
C GLN A 15 -9.31 -6.50 11.23
N LEU A 16 -9.28 -7.83 11.34
CA LEU A 16 -8.80 -8.75 10.31
C LEU A 16 -9.40 -8.32 8.98
N SER A 17 -8.61 -7.59 8.18
CA SER A 17 -9.09 -6.99 6.96
C SER A 17 -9.24 -8.12 5.95
N LEU A 18 -10.48 -8.61 5.80
CA LEU A 18 -10.92 -9.51 4.73
C LEU A 18 -10.56 -8.94 3.33
N PHE A 19 -10.21 -7.66 3.27
CA PHE A 19 -9.77 -6.94 2.08
C PHE A 19 -8.29 -6.58 2.24
N PRO A 20 -7.42 -6.95 1.28
CA PRO A 20 -6.01 -6.63 1.37
C PRO A 20 -5.79 -5.11 1.42
N GLU A 21 -5.32 -4.61 2.55
CA GLU A 21 -4.91 -3.20 2.73
C GLU A 21 -3.56 -2.92 2.05
N THR A 22 -2.84 -3.99 1.68
CA THR A 22 -1.58 -3.93 0.96
C THR A 22 -1.58 -4.90 -0.23
N ALA A 23 -0.84 -4.56 -1.27
CA ALA A 23 -0.63 -5.44 -2.40
C ALA A 23 0.79 -5.28 -2.96
N ALA A 24 1.48 -6.40 -3.13
CA ALA A 24 2.79 -6.46 -3.77
C ALA A 24 2.65 -7.10 -5.14
N LEU A 25 3.20 -6.45 -6.15
CA LEU A 25 3.24 -6.93 -7.53
C LEU A 25 4.66 -6.95 -8.05
N VAL A 26 4.94 -7.88 -8.94
CA VAL A 26 6.21 -7.97 -9.67
C VAL A 26 5.95 -8.11 -11.16
N ARG A 27 6.84 -7.51 -11.96
CA ARG A 27 6.93 -7.78 -13.39
C ARG A 27 8.37 -8.18 -13.69
N VAL A 28 8.54 -9.43 -14.09
CA VAL A 28 9.81 -10.02 -14.48
C VAL A 28 9.70 -10.51 -15.92
N ASP A 29 10.48 -9.90 -16.79
CA ASP A 29 10.61 -10.25 -18.20
C ASP A 29 12.11 -10.13 -18.57
N PRO A 30 12.84 -11.27 -18.57
CA PRO A 30 14.27 -11.28 -18.86
C PRO A 30 14.60 -10.81 -20.27
N ALA A 31 13.76 -11.12 -21.26
CA ALA A 31 13.98 -10.76 -22.66
C ALA A 31 13.96 -9.23 -22.87
N ALA A 32 13.17 -8.52 -22.07
CA ALA A 32 13.09 -7.06 -22.08
C ALA A 32 13.95 -6.38 -20.99
N ASN A 33 14.83 -7.10 -20.29
CA ASN A 33 15.59 -6.61 -19.12
C ASN A 33 14.67 -5.93 -18.06
N CYS A 34 13.46 -6.44 -17.90
CA CYS A 34 12.45 -5.84 -17.03
C CYS A 34 12.38 -6.60 -15.70
N TRP A 35 12.89 -5.99 -14.63
CA TRP A 35 12.85 -6.55 -13.28
C TRP A 35 12.30 -5.50 -12.33
N ARG A 36 10.97 -5.38 -12.25
CA ARG A 36 10.33 -4.26 -11.54
C ARG A 36 9.37 -4.74 -10.47
N PHE A 37 9.32 -4.00 -9.37
CA PHE A 37 8.31 -4.19 -8.33
C PHE A 37 7.34 -3.03 -8.30
N TYR A 38 6.15 -3.29 -7.78
CA TYR A 38 5.12 -2.30 -7.50
C TYR A 38 4.44 -2.69 -6.19
N HIS A 39 4.48 -1.83 -5.19
CA HIS A 39 3.89 -2.05 -3.89
C HIS A 39 2.84 -0.96 -3.61
N LEU A 40 1.71 -1.38 -3.10
CA LEU A 40 0.56 -0.55 -2.76
C LEU A 40 0.21 -0.80 -1.30
N SER A 41 -0.01 0.25 -0.51
CA SER A 41 -0.52 0.11 0.86
C SER A 41 -1.45 1.26 1.22
N LEU A 42 -2.50 0.94 1.96
CA LEU A 42 -3.38 1.91 2.58
C LEU A 42 -2.86 2.22 3.99
N GLN A 43 -2.76 3.50 4.30
CA GLN A 43 -2.35 3.98 5.63
C GLN A 43 -3.37 5.01 6.11
N PRO A 44 -3.90 4.89 7.34
CA PRO A 44 -4.71 5.95 7.91
C PRO A 44 -3.87 7.23 8.06
N ASP A 45 -4.48 8.39 7.82
CA ASP A 45 -3.83 9.67 8.07
C ASP A 45 -4.19 10.23 9.47
N LEU A 46 -3.55 11.34 9.86
CA LEU A 46 -3.72 11.99 11.16
C LEU A 46 -5.06 12.74 11.33
N PHE A 47 -5.78 12.97 10.24
CA PHE A 47 -7.00 13.78 10.15
C PHE A 47 -8.25 12.93 9.85
N GLY A 48 -8.15 11.61 9.94
CA GLY A 48 -9.26 10.68 9.71
C GLY A 48 -9.46 10.28 8.25
N GLY A 49 -8.58 10.70 7.35
CA GLY A 49 -8.52 10.24 5.97
C GLY A 49 -7.69 8.96 5.81
N THR A 50 -7.43 8.57 4.57
CA THR A 50 -6.62 7.39 4.24
C THR A 50 -5.72 7.69 3.05
N ALA A 51 -4.43 7.48 3.22
CA ALA A 51 -3.42 7.61 2.19
C ALA A 51 -3.21 6.28 1.45
N LEU A 52 -3.26 6.31 0.12
CA LEU A 52 -2.72 5.25 -0.72
C LEU A 52 -1.24 5.52 -1.00
N VAL A 53 -0.38 4.73 -0.38
CA VAL A 53 1.06 4.75 -0.62
C VAL A 53 1.41 3.81 -1.76
N ARG A 54 2.14 4.34 -2.74
CA ARG A 54 2.54 3.67 -3.96
C ARG A 54 4.06 3.67 -4.02
N GLN A 55 4.68 2.50 -4.03
CA GLN A 55 6.12 2.35 -4.20
C GLN A 55 6.42 1.54 -5.46
N TRP A 56 7.46 1.92 -6.20
CA TRP A 56 7.85 1.19 -7.41
C TRP A 56 9.31 1.39 -7.76
N GLY A 57 9.90 0.40 -8.42
CA GLY A 57 11.31 0.47 -8.78
C GLY A 57 11.79 -0.77 -9.50
N ARG A 58 13.10 -0.84 -9.68
CA ARG A 58 13.78 -2.07 -10.09
C ARG A 58 13.90 -2.98 -8.87
N ILE A 59 13.70 -4.28 -9.03
CA ILE A 59 13.89 -5.24 -7.93
C ILE A 59 15.33 -5.14 -7.42
N GLY A 60 15.50 -5.09 -6.10
CA GLY A 60 16.81 -4.89 -5.45
C GLY A 60 17.19 -3.43 -5.20
N THR A 61 16.33 -2.45 -5.51
CA THR A 61 16.56 -1.03 -5.18
C THR A 61 15.44 -0.47 -4.32
N ALA A 62 15.68 0.68 -3.67
CA ALA A 62 14.67 1.38 -2.89
C ALA A 62 13.49 1.91 -3.75
N GLY A 63 13.74 2.14 -5.05
CA GLY A 63 12.72 2.65 -5.97
C GLY A 63 12.30 4.10 -5.68
N ARG A 64 11.04 4.41 -5.97
CA ARG A 64 10.37 5.69 -5.73
C ARG A 64 9.08 5.44 -4.97
N GLN A 65 8.64 6.43 -4.21
CA GLN A 65 7.37 6.41 -3.48
C GLN A 65 6.56 7.68 -3.76
N VAL A 66 5.24 7.52 -3.85
CA VAL A 66 4.26 8.62 -3.81
C VAL A 66 3.13 8.25 -2.88
N CYS A 67 2.62 9.22 -2.14
CA CYS A 67 1.44 9.11 -1.31
C CYS A 67 0.29 9.89 -1.96
N GLU A 68 -0.88 9.27 -2.08
CA GLU A 68 -2.10 9.87 -2.59
C GLU A 68 -3.12 9.91 -1.45
N LEU A 69 -3.56 11.10 -1.05
CA LEU A 69 -4.48 11.27 0.08
C LEU A 69 -5.93 11.14 -0.39
N HIS A 70 -6.75 10.43 0.39
CA HIS A 70 -8.18 10.30 0.18
C HIS A 70 -8.94 10.64 1.46
N HIS A 71 -10.15 11.17 1.30
CA HIS A 71 -10.99 11.60 2.41
C HIS A 71 -11.47 10.44 3.30
N ASP A 72 -11.64 9.24 2.72
CA ASP A 72 -12.07 8.06 3.46
C ASP A 72 -11.43 6.77 2.91
N ALA A 73 -11.50 5.72 3.73
CA ALA A 73 -10.91 4.42 3.41
C ALA A 73 -11.60 3.71 2.24
N GLY A 74 -12.88 4.00 1.94
CA GLY A 74 -13.58 3.46 0.77
C GLY A 74 -12.99 3.99 -0.53
N GLN A 75 -12.84 5.31 -0.64
CA GLN A 75 -12.19 5.95 -1.79
C GLN A 75 -10.76 5.46 -2.01
N ALA A 76 -10.00 5.28 -0.93
CA ALA A 76 -8.64 4.77 -1.01
C ALA A 76 -8.59 3.31 -1.48
N ARG A 77 -9.54 2.46 -1.03
CA ARG A 77 -9.68 1.08 -1.50
C ARG A 77 -10.06 1.01 -2.98
N ASP A 78 -10.96 1.89 -3.44
CA ASP A 78 -11.30 1.97 -4.86
C ASP A 78 -10.10 2.39 -5.71
N ALA A 79 -9.31 3.36 -5.24
CA ALA A 79 -8.07 3.77 -5.87
C ALA A 79 -7.05 2.62 -5.94
N LEU A 80 -6.87 1.88 -4.84
CA LEU A 80 -6.02 0.69 -4.79
C LEU A 80 -6.47 -0.36 -5.80
N ALA A 81 -7.77 -0.67 -5.86
CA ALA A 81 -8.33 -1.65 -6.78
C ALA A 81 -8.16 -1.21 -8.25
N ARG A 82 -8.33 0.09 -8.56
CA ARG A 82 -8.04 0.66 -9.89
C ARG A 82 -6.56 0.50 -10.25
N GLN A 83 -5.64 0.80 -9.34
CA GLN A 83 -4.19 0.65 -9.57
C GLN A 83 -3.83 -0.83 -9.82
N LEU A 84 -4.36 -1.76 -9.02
CA LEU A 84 -4.14 -3.20 -9.20
C LEU A 84 -4.59 -3.66 -10.59
N ARG A 85 -5.83 -3.36 -10.98
CA ARG A 85 -6.36 -3.72 -12.31
C ARG A 85 -5.50 -3.11 -13.42
N ALA A 86 -5.10 -1.86 -13.29
CA ALA A 86 -4.26 -1.20 -14.29
C ALA A 86 -2.87 -1.84 -14.41
N LYS A 87 -2.24 -2.24 -13.29
CA LYS A 87 -0.92 -2.87 -13.29
C LYS A 87 -0.95 -4.32 -13.76
N ARG A 88 -1.98 -5.09 -13.39
CA ARG A 88 -2.21 -6.45 -13.91
C ARG A 88 -2.32 -6.47 -15.43
N ARG A 89 -3.07 -5.51 -16.02
CA ARG A 89 -3.14 -5.34 -17.48
C ARG A 89 -1.79 -5.01 -18.14
N ARG A 90 -0.83 -4.46 -17.39
CA ARG A 90 0.54 -4.18 -17.87
C ARG A 90 1.51 -5.35 -17.66
N GLY A 91 1.00 -6.53 -17.29
CA GLY A 91 1.80 -7.74 -17.07
C GLY A 91 2.46 -7.83 -15.69
N TYR A 92 2.07 -6.98 -14.73
CA TYR A 92 2.44 -7.20 -13.33
C TYR A 92 1.61 -8.37 -12.76
N ARG A 93 2.26 -9.24 -11.99
CA ARG A 93 1.63 -10.37 -11.30
C ARG A 93 1.70 -10.14 -9.80
N ASP A 94 0.71 -10.64 -9.07
CA ASP A 94 0.74 -10.59 -7.62
C ASP A 94 1.96 -11.37 -7.11
N ARG A 95 2.75 -10.71 -6.26
CA ARG A 95 3.82 -11.36 -5.51
C ARG A 95 3.12 -12.05 -4.34
N THR A 96 2.69 -13.28 -4.56
CA THR A 96 2.17 -14.12 -3.47
C THR A 96 3.25 -14.19 -2.40
N ALA A 97 2.96 -13.67 -1.21
CA ALA A 97 3.78 -13.94 -0.05
C ALA A 97 3.67 -15.46 0.18
N GLY A 98 4.80 -16.16 0.08
CA GLY A 98 4.93 -17.49 0.66
C GLY A 98 4.94 -17.38 2.18
#